data_AF-K5ZMG2-F1
#
_entry.id   AF-K5ZMG2-F1
#
_cell.length_a   1.000
_cell.length_b   1.000
_cell.length_c   1.000
_cell.angle_alpha   90.00
_cell.angle_beta   90.00
_cell.angle_gamma   90.00
#
_symmetry.space_group_name_H-M   'P 1'
#
loop_
_entity.id
_entity.type
_entity.pdbx_description
1 polymer ?
#
loop_
_entity_poly.entity_id
_entity_poly.type
_entity_poly.pdbx_seq_one_letter_code
_entity_poly.pdbx_strand_id
1 'polypeptide(L)'
;MEHPENDDQYKGLKVNKGIADVPTVNPYIKKRVQRKVYTPSEFVEGILKGNITILSQAVTLVESSKHEHQQVAQEIIEKCLPFAGKSVRIGITGVPGAGKSTSIDSFGMHLINQGRKLAVLAIDPSSERSKGSILGDKTRMEALSREKNAFIRPSPSAGSLGGVARKTRETIVLCEAAGFDTVFVETVGVGQSETAVHSMVDFFLLIQLAGTGDELQGIKRGIMEMADGIIINKADGDNIEKANLAAAQFRNALHLFPPSESGWFPKVLTYSGYYNLGIKEIWDMIGEYMEFTKKNGYFDYKRNEQAKYWMYESINDTLRDKFYHNPAVEGMLEQTEKQVLNNEISSFVAAKRMIDLFLDNIATK
;
A
#
# COMPACT_ATOMS: atom_id res chain seq x y z
N MET A 1 53.33 -10.57 -10.29
CA MET A 1 54.11 -10.21 -11.49
C MET A 1 54.73 -8.86 -11.24
N GLU A 2 56.03 -8.71 -11.44
CA GLU A 2 56.68 -7.40 -11.38
C GLU A 2 56.20 -6.56 -12.58
N HIS A 3 55.66 -5.37 -12.31
CA HIS A 3 55.21 -4.47 -13.37
C HIS A 3 56.43 -3.79 -14.03
N PRO A 4 56.45 -3.66 -15.36
CA PRO A 4 57.57 -3.04 -16.09
C PRO A 4 57.82 -1.57 -15.70
N GLU A 5 56.84 -0.90 -15.08
CA GLU A 5 56.95 0.47 -14.58
C GLU A 5 57.72 0.60 -13.26
N ASN A 6 58.11 -0.51 -12.62
CA ASN A 6 58.94 -0.53 -11.42
C ASN A 6 60.44 -0.75 -11.70
N ASP A 7 60.87 -0.60 -12.95
CA ASP A 7 62.28 -0.59 -13.37
C ASP A 7 62.95 0.74 -12.95
N ASP A 8 64.18 0.67 -12.42
CA ASP A 8 64.96 1.81 -11.89
C ASP A 8 65.23 2.93 -12.93
N GLN A 9 64.98 2.66 -14.21
CA GLN A 9 65.07 3.63 -15.30
C GLN A 9 63.91 4.65 -15.30
N TYR A 10 62.76 4.33 -14.68
CA TYR A 10 61.58 5.20 -14.61
C TYR A 10 61.46 5.87 -13.23
N LYS A 11 62.25 6.92 -12.99
CA LYS A 11 62.31 7.62 -11.68
C LYS A 11 61.02 8.36 -11.25
N GLY A 12 60.02 8.46 -12.14
CA GLY A 12 58.82 9.28 -11.94
C GLY A 12 57.55 8.53 -11.50
N LEU A 13 57.52 7.20 -11.59
CA LEU A 13 56.35 6.40 -11.19
C LEU A 13 56.81 5.15 -10.44
N LYS A 14 56.30 4.95 -9.23
CA LYS A 14 56.39 3.69 -8.49
C LYS A 14 54.99 3.15 -8.27
N VAL A 15 54.71 1.98 -8.83
CA VAL A 15 53.43 1.30 -8.64
C VAL A 15 53.52 0.46 -7.38
N ASN A 16 52.79 0.87 -6.34
CA ASN A 16 52.68 0.10 -5.09
C ASN A 16 52.02 -1.26 -5.36
N LYS A 17 52.48 -2.32 -4.69
CA LYS A 17 51.79 -3.62 -4.69
C LYS A 17 50.34 -3.40 -4.24
N GLY A 18 49.39 -3.82 -5.07
CA GLY A 18 47.96 -3.77 -4.76
C GLY A 18 47.68 -4.42 -3.41
N ILE A 19 46.89 -3.75 -2.59
CA ILE A 19 46.40 -4.29 -1.32
C ILE A 19 45.51 -5.49 -1.70
N ALA A 20 45.77 -6.66 -1.11
CA ALA A 20 44.92 -7.84 -1.30
C ALA A 20 43.45 -7.51 -0.95
N ASP A 21 42.52 -8.18 -1.65
CA ASP A 21 41.07 -7.98 -1.58
C ASP A 21 40.59 -7.51 -0.21
N VAL A 22 40.14 -6.26 -0.15
CA VAL A 22 39.44 -5.74 1.02
C VAL A 22 38.16 -6.57 1.15
N PRO A 23 37.91 -7.22 2.30
CA PRO A 23 36.72 -8.04 2.45
C PRO A 23 35.48 -7.18 2.21
N THR A 24 34.66 -7.56 1.23
CA THR A 24 33.39 -6.90 0.88
C THR A 24 32.37 -6.94 2.01
N VAL A 25 32.62 -7.75 3.03
CA VAL A 25 31.78 -7.94 4.22
C VAL A 25 32.65 -7.77 5.46
N ASN A 26 32.17 -6.99 6.44
CA ASN A 26 32.91 -6.67 7.66
C ASN A 26 33.35 -7.96 8.40
N PRO A 27 34.67 -8.24 8.53
CA PRO A 27 35.20 -9.46 9.13
C PRO A 27 34.95 -9.54 10.66
N TYR A 28 34.52 -8.45 11.28
CA TYR A 28 34.14 -8.38 12.70
C TYR A 28 32.64 -8.58 12.94
N ILE A 29 31.85 -8.99 11.93
CA ILE A 29 30.45 -9.37 12.13
C ILE A 29 30.40 -10.57 13.07
N LYS A 30 30.07 -10.31 14.33
CA LYS A 30 29.71 -11.35 15.31
C LYS A 30 28.57 -12.19 14.70
N LYS A 31 28.64 -13.52 14.85
CA LYS A 31 27.55 -14.44 14.49
C LYS A 31 26.22 -13.84 14.95
N ARG A 32 25.28 -13.65 14.02
CA ARG A 32 23.94 -13.11 14.30
C ARG A 32 23.39 -13.86 15.51
N VAL A 33 23.06 -13.13 16.58
CA VAL A 33 22.28 -13.69 17.70
C VAL A 33 21.06 -14.36 17.08
N GLN A 34 20.88 -15.65 17.38
CA GLN A 34 19.78 -16.43 16.84
C GLN A 34 18.50 -15.71 17.23
N ARG A 35 17.78 -15.17 16.24
CA ARG A 35 16.56 -14.40 16.50
C ARG A 35 15.58 -15.35 17.20
N LYS A 36 14.99 -14.89 18.31
CA LYS A 36 13.90 -15.61 18.96
C LYS A 36 12.83 -15.92 17.91
N VAL A 37 12.48 -17.20 17.78
CA VAL A 37 11.38 -17.65 16.94
C VAL A 37 10.12 -17.57 17.79
N TYR A 38 9.16 -16.77 17.38
CA TYR A 38 7.89 -16.64 18.07
C TYR A 38 6.88 -17.64 17.52
N THR A 39 6.10 -18.22 18.40
CA THR A 39 4.90 -18.98 18.03
C THR A 39 3.79 -18.02 17.59
N PRO A 40 2.77 -18.50 16.81
CA PRO A 40 1.61 -17.69 16.45
C PRO A 40 0.93 -17.04 17.67
N SER A 41 0.81 -17.76 18.78
CA SER A 41 0.21 -17.25 20.01
C SER A 41 1.05 -16.13 20.67
N GLU A 42 2.38 -16.25 20.67
CA GLU A 42 3.26 -15.17 21.15
C GLU A 42 3.20 -13.92 20.26
N PHE A 43 3.04 -14.10 18.93
CA PHE A 43 2.77 -12.98 18.03
C PHE A 43 1.48 -12.26 18.39
N VAL A 44 0.39 -13.01 18.54
CA VAL A 44 -0.93 -12.46 18.89
C VAL A 44 -0.86 -11.72 20.24
N GLU A 45 -0.27 -12.32 21.28
CA GLU A 45 -0.13 -11.67 22.58
C GLU A 45 0.67 -10.37 22.48
N GLY A 46 1.77 -10.37 21.73
CA GLY A 46 2.59 -9.18 21.51
C GLY A 46 1.87 -8.08 20.75
N ILE A 47 1.11 -8.45 19.70
CA ILE A 47 0.29 -7.54 18.91
C ILE A 47 -0.76 -6.88 19.81
N LEU A 48 -1.53 -7.66 20.57
CA LEU A 48 -2.58 -7.14 21.46
C LEU A 48 -2.04 -6.22 22.56
N LYS A 49 -0.78 -6.41 22.98
CA LYS A 49 -0.08 -5.50 23.90
C LYS A 49 0.48 -4.24 23.23
N GLY A 50 0.27 -4.05 21.92
CA GLY A 50 0.77 -2.92 21.15
C GLY A 50 2.28 -2.95 20.90
N ASN A 51 2.92 -4.13 20.91
CA ASN A 51 4.35 -4.24 20.66
C ASN A 51 4.67 -4.03 19.17
N ILE A 52 5.17 -2.84 18.83
CA ILE A 52 5.48 -2.43 17.45
C ILE A 52 6.52 -3.35 16.77
N THR A 53 7.46 -3.91 17.53
CA THR A 53 8.45 -4.83 16.95
C THR A 53 7.80 -6.16 16.54
N ILE A 54 6.93 -6.71 17.38
CA ILE A 54 6.19 -7.93 17.08
C ILE A 54 5.21 -7.69 15.93
N LEU A 55 4.50 -6.57 15.93
CA LEU A 55 3.65 -6.15 14.81
C LEU A 55 4.44 -6.08 13.49
N SER A 56 5.60 -5.41 13.49
CA SER A 56 6.44 -5.30 12.30
C SER A 56 6.92 -6.65 11.77
N GLN A 57 7.22 -7.59 12.67
CA GLN A 57 7.62 -8.95 12.31
C GLN A 57 6.45 -9.76 11.74
N ALA A 58 5.25 -9.66 12.33
CA ALA A 58 4.05 -10.30 11.81
C ALA A 58 3.69 -9.76 10.42
N VAL A 59 3.75 -8.45 10.21
CA VAL A 59 3.57 -7.85 8.87
C VAL A 59 4.62 -8.36 7.89
N THR A 60 5.87 -8.56 8.32
CA THR A 60 6.91 -9.15 7.46
C THR A 60 6.60 -10.61 7.06
N LEU A 61 5.89 -11.38 7.91
CA LEU A 61 5.42 -12.72 7.56
C LEU A 61 4.30 -12.66 6.52
N VAL A 62 3.32 -11.75 6.71
CA VAL A 62 2.23 -11.48 5.75
C VAL A 62 2.77 -11.15 4.37
N GLU A 63 3.81 -10.30 4.30
CA GLU A 63 4.38 -9.87 3.03
C GLU A 63 5.23 -10.93 2.33
N SER A 64 5.57 -12.01 3.02
CA SER A 64 6.47 -13.03 2.51
C SER A 64 5.84 -13.88 1.40
N SER A 65 6.64 -14.24 0.40
CA SER A 65 6.28 -15.19 -0.65
C SER A 65 6.50 -16.67 -0.24
N LYS A 66 7.06 -16.93 0.95
CA LYS A 66 7.30 -18.30 1.41
C LYS A 66 6.03 -18.91 2.00
N HIS A 67 5.65 -20.08 1.51
CA HIS A 67 4.46 -20.80 1.97
C HIS A 67 4.43 -21.03 3.49
N GLU A 68 5.55 -21.42 4.09
CA GLU A 68 5.67 -21.62 5.55
C GLU A 68 5.35 -20.34 6.35
N HIS A 69 5.80 -19.17 5.86
CA HIS A 69 5.52 -17.90 6.51
C HIS A 69 4.05 -17.51 6.34
N GLN A 70 3.46 -17.80 5.18
CA GLN A 70 2.05 -17.50 4.88
C GLN A 70 1.11 -18.29 5.80
N GLN A 71 1.41 -19.57 6.06
CA GLN A 71 0.62 -20.39 7.00
C GLN A 71 0.62 -19.78 8.41
N VAL A 72 1.79 -19.40 8.92
CA VAL A 72 1.93 -18.75 10.23
C VAL A 72 1.19 -17.41 10.24
N ALA A 73 1.32 -16.61 9.17
CA ALA A 73 0.64 -15.33 9.06
C ALA A 73 -0.88 -15.46 9.11
N GLN A 74 -1.46 -16.43 8.39
CA GLN A 74 -2.91 -16.68 8.40
C GLN A 74 -3.40 -17.04 9.80
N GLU A 75 -2.70 -17.93 10.52
CA GLU A 75 -3.08 -18.29 11.90
C GLU A 75 -3.04 -17.07 12.85
N ILE A 76 -2.06 -16.17 12.69
CA ILE A 76 -1.99 -14.93 13.47
C ILE A 76 -3.18 -14.02 13.12
N ILE A 77 -3.46 -13.81 11.83
CA ILE A 77 -4.56 -12.95 11.37
C ILE A 77 -5.90 -13.45 11.92
N GLU A 78 -6.20 -14.74 11.78
CA GLU A 78 -7.44 -15.36 12.26
C GLU A 78 -7.64 -15.12 13.77
N LYS A 79 -6.58 -15.30 14.57
CA LYS A 79 -6.61 -15.05 16.01
C LYS A 79 -6.72 -13.56 16.37
N CYS A 80 -6.29 -12.67 15.48
CA CYS A 80 -6.42 -11.21 15.65
C CYS A 80 -7.78 -10.64 15.20
N LEU A 81 -8.52 -11.33 14.32
CA LEU A 81 -9.82 -10.87 13.80
C LEU A 81 -10.82 -10.39 14.88
N PRO A 82 -11.01 -11.08 16.02
CA PRO A 82 -11.94 -10.64 17.06
C PRO A 82 -11.60 -9.28 17.68
N PHE A 83 -10.36 -8.82 17.53
CA PHE A 83 -9.86 -7.57 18.10
C PHE A 83 -9.77 -6.44 17.05
N ALA A 84 -10.08 -6.74 15.78
CA ALA A 84 -10.03 -5.80 14.67
C ALA A 84 -11.40 -5.11 14.42
N GLY A 85 -11.44 -4.20 13.44
CA GLY A 85 -12.66 -3.53 12.98
C GLY A 85 -13.07 -2.29 13.76
N LYS A 86 -12.30 -1.83 14.75
CA LYS A 86 -12.65 -0.64 15.56
C LYS A 86 -12.05 0.67 15.05
N SER A 87 -11.19 0.61 14.04
CA SER A 87 -10.53 1.80 13.51
C SER A 87 -11.40 2.57 12.50
N VAL A 88 -11.00 3.79 12.19
CA VAL A 88 -11.43 4.52 10.99
C VAL A 88 -10.36 4.34 9.90
N ARG A 89 -10.75 3.81 8.75
CA ARG A 89 -9.86 3.51 7.62
C ARG A 89 -10.03 4.60 6.57
N ILE A 90 -8.95 5.30 6.21
CA ILE A 90 -8.99 6.42 5.26
C ILE A 90 -8.04 6.14 4.10
N GLY A 91 -8.58 6.08 2.90
CA GLY A 91 -7.81 6.02 1.66
C GLY A 91 -7.37 7.42 1.27
N ILE A 92 -6.09 7.61 0.96
CA ILE A 92 -5.55 8.90 0.54
C ILE A 92 -4.93 8.73 -0.83
N THR A 93 -5.45 9.47 -1.80
CA THR A 93 -4.93 9.50 -3.16
C THR A 93 -4.80 10.93 -3.67
N GLY A 94 -4.18 11.09 -4.83
CA GLY A 94 -3.87 12.39 -5.42
C GLY A 94 -2.72 12.30 -6.40
N VAL A 95 -2.67 13.24 -7.33
CA VAL A 95 -1.65 13.28 -8.38
C VAL A 95 -0.23 13.42 -7.80
N PRO A 96 0.81 12.95 -8.50
CA PRO A 96 2.20 13.23 -8.12
C PRO A 96 2.42 14.73 -7.90
N GLY A 97 3.11 15.10 -6.81
CA GLY A 97 3.35 16.51 -6.46
C GLY A 97 2.20 17.20 -5.71
N ALA A 98 1.05 16.56 -5.52
CA ALA A 98 -0.08 17.11 -4.75
C ALA A 98 0.20 17.34 -3.26
N GLY A 99 1.37 16.92 -2.77
CA GLY A 99 1.76 17.07 -1.37
C GLY A 99 1.18 16.00 -0.45
N LYS A 100 0.86 14.80 -0.97
CA LYS A 100 0.29 13.68 -0.19
C LYS A 100 1.11 13.35 1.04
N SER A 101 2.42 13.09 0.91
CA SER A 101 3.27 12.74 2.05
C SER A 101 3.34 13.85 3.11
N THR A 102 3.43 15.12 2.69
CA THR A 102 3.33 16.29 3.60
C THR A 102 1.98 16.35 4.30
N SER A 103 0.90 15.99 3.60
CA SER A 103 -0.45 15.99 4.14
C SER A 103 -0.64 14.85 5.14
N ILE A 104 -0.14 13.65 4.83
CA ILE A 104 -0.16 12.52 5.75
C ILE A 104 0.64 12.83 7.02
N ASP A 105 1.80 13.47 6.89
CA ASP A 105 2.60 13.91 8.04
C ASP A 105 1.82 14.92 8.90
N SER A 106 1.24 15.96 8.29
CA SER A 106 0.44 16.99 8.98
C SER A 106 -0.84 16.42 9.63
N PHE A 107 -1.63 15.64 8.89
CA PHE A 107 -2.83 14.98 9.40
C PHE A 107 -2.48 13.98 10.51
N GLY A 108 -1.39 13.24 10.33
CA GLY A 108 -0.91 12.30 11.33
C GLY A 108 -0.53 13.00 12.62
N MET A 109 0.26 14.06 12.56
CA MET A 109 0.63 14.85 13.74
C MET A 109 -0.60 15.46 14.43
N HIS A 110 -1.61 15.92 13.67
CA HIS A 110 -2.87 16.37 14.25
C HIS A 110 -3.55 15.28 15.11
N LEU A 111 -3.60 14.03 14.61
CA LEU A 111 -4.16 12.89 15.34
C LEU A 111 -3.32 12.49 16.55
N ILE A 112 -1.99 12.44 16.41
CA ILE A 112 -1.08 12.10 17.51
C ILE A 112 -1.21 13.13 18.64
N ASN A 113 -1.33 14.43 18.31
CA ASN A 113 -1.53 15.49 19.30
C ASN A 113 -2.87 15.41 20.05
N GLN A 114 -3.86 14.70 19.49
CA GLN A 114 -5.12 14.36 20.15
C GLN A 114 -5.04 13.06 20.97
N GLY A 115 -3.86 12.45 21.08
CA GLY A 115 -3.65 11.20 21.81
C GLY A 115 -4.07 9.94 21.05
N ARG A 116 -4.34 10.04 19.75
CA ARG A 116 -4.76 8.92 18.90
C ARG A 116 -3.57 8.10 18.40
N LYS A 117 -3.83 6.89 17.92
CA LYS A 117 -2.82 6.01 17.32
C LYS A 117 -3.08 5.81 15.83
N LEU A 118 -2.07 6.11 15.00
CA LEU A 118 -2.18 6.07 13.54
C LEU A 118 -1.28 5.00 12.91
N ALA A 119 -1.84 4.16 12.06
CA ALA A 119 -1.08 3.35 11.11
C ALA A 119 -1.14 3.98 9.70
N VAL A 120 -0.03 4.01 8.97
CA VAL A 120 0.06 4.46 7.58
C VAL A 120 0.60 3.32 6.73
N LEU A 121 -0.20 2.86 5.78
CA LEU A 121 0.11 1.75 4.88
C LEU A 121 0.15 2.26 3.44
N ALA A 122 1.24 2.05 2.73
CA ALA A 122 1.35 2.46 1.32
C ALA A 122 1.03 1.29 0.38
N ILE A 123 0.42 1.59 -0.77
CA ILE A 123 0.23 0.66 -1.90
C ILE A 123 0.89 1.24 -3.15
N ASP A 124 1.94 0.57 -3.63
CA ASP A 124 2.68 0.90 -4.84
C ASP A 124 2.72 -0.32 -5.79
N PRO A 125 1.92 -0.34 -6.88
CA PRO A 125 1.99 -1.42 -7.85
C PRO A 125 3.33 -1.48 -8.61
N SER A 126 4.10 -0.39 -8.66
CA SER A 126 5.43 -0.39 -9.30
C SER A 126 6.49 -1.14 -8.49
N SER A 127 6.17 -1.49 -7.24
CA SER A 127 7.01 -2.31 -6.36
C SER A 127 7.35 -3.69 -6.93
N GLU A 128 6.56 -4.19 -7.89
CA GLU A 128 6.86 -5.40 -8.68
C GLU A 128 8.25 -5.33 -9.33
N ARG A 129 8.64 -4.17 -9.86
CA ARG A 129 9.93 -3.96 -10.55
C ARG A 129 11.06 -3.64 -9.58
N SER A 130 10.77 -2.86 -8.53
CA SER A 130 11.79 -2.38 -7.59
C SER A 130 12.09 -3.35 -6.45
N LYS A 131 11.34 -4.47 -6.34
CA LYS A 131 11.38 -5.40 -5.20
C LYS A 131 11.08 -4.71 -3.86
N GLY A 132 10.21 -3.69 -3.92
CA GLY A 132 9.74 -2.86 -2.80
C GLY A 132 10.76 -1.90 -2.21
N SER A 133 10.27 -1.03 -1.33
CA SER A 133 11.03 0.08 -0.75
C SER A 133 11.32 -0.18 0.72
N ILE A 134 12.60 -0.34 1.08
CA ILE A 134 13.00 -0.59 2.48
C ILE A 134 12.88 0.70 3.33
N LEU A 135 13.07 1.88 2.73
CA LEU A 135 13.19 3.17 3.44
C LEU A 135 12.43 4.34 2.80
N GLY A 136 12.00 4.23 1.54
CA GLY A 136 11.73 5.40 0.69
C GLY A 136 10.50 6.24 1.07
N ASP A 137 9.48 5.64 1.66
CA ASP A 137 8.28 6.39 2.09
C ASP A 137 8.42 6.96 3.50
N LYS A 138 9.22 6.30 4.36
CA LYS A 138 9.43 6.75 5.74
C LYS A 138 10.21 8.06 5.84
N THR A 139 11.08 8.35 4.88
CA THR A 139 11.85 9.61 4.83
C THR A 139 11.02 10.81 4.40
N ARG A 140 9.85 10.61 3.79
CA ARG A 140 8.95 11.71 3.35
C ARG A 140 7.99 12.19 4.43
N MET A 141 7.86 11.44 5.52
CA MET A 141 7.01 11.73 6.68
C MET A 141 7.89 11.91 7.93
N GLU A 142 8.68 12.98 7.94
CA GLU A 142 9.77 13.16 8.91
C GLU A 142 9.28 13.25 10.36
N ALA A 143 8.23 14.04 10.63
CA ALA A 143 7.73 14.22 11.98
C ALA A 143 7.04 12.95 12.49
N LEU A 144 6.11 12.42 11.69
CA LEU A 144 5.32 11.25 12.04
C LEU A 144 6.19 10.00 12.23
N SER A 145 7.29 9.87 11.48
CA SER A 145 8.21 8.73 11.59
C SER A 145 8.92 8.60 12.95
N ARG A 146 8.93 9.68 13.75
CA ARG A 146 9.55 9.74 15.09
C ARG A 146 8.54 9.46 16.21
N GLU A 147 7.25 9.48 15.89
CA GLU A 147 6.18 9.32 16.87
C GLU A 147 5.96 7.86 17.26
N LYS A 148 5.92 7.59 18.57
CA LYS A 148 5.71 6.22 19.10
C LYS A 148 4.30 5.68 18.83
N ASN A 149 3.33 6.58 18.70
CA ASN A 149 1.93 6.27 18.42
C ASN A 149 1.64 6.20 16.91
N ALA A 150 2.68 6.30 16.06
CA ALA A 150 2.59 6.15 14.62
C ALA A 150 3.30 4.87 14.16
N PHE A 151 2.68 4.13 13.25
CA PHE A 151 3.28 2.99 12.58
C PHE A 151 3.22 3.18 11.07
N ILE A 152 4.38 3.28 10.42
CA ILE A 152 4.47 3.51 8.98
C ILE A 152 5.03 2.26 8.31
N ARG A 153 4.26 1.68 7.37
CA ARG A 153 4.67 0.53 6.57
C ARG A 153 4.67 0.90 5.07
N PRO A 154 5.84 0.90 4.41
CA PRO A 154 5.94 1.06 2.96
C PRO A 154 5.21 -0.06 2.21
N SER A 155 4.97 0.13 0.91
CA SER A 155 4.33 -0.89 0.08
C SER A 155 5.12 -2.20 0.08
N PRO A 156 4.45 -3.36 0.22
CA PRO A 156 5.10 -4.65 0.20
C PRO A 156 5.75 -4.91 -1.15
N SER A 157 6.85 -5.66 -1.13
CA SER A 157 7.55 -6.12 -2.32
C SER A 157 6.80 -7.30 -2.96
N ALA A 158 6.58 -7.21 -4.27
CA ALA A 158 6.22 -8.32 -5.17
C ALA A 158 4.77 -8.86 -5.13
N GLY A 159 4.31 -9.22 -6.34
CA GLY A 159 2.99 -9.77 -6.65
C GLY A 159 2.17 -8.81 -7.51
N SER A 160 1.12 -9.32 -8.16
CA SER A 160 0.12 -8.48 -8.83
C SER A 160 -0.42 -7.39 -7.89
N LEU A 161 -1.03 -6.34 -8.44
CA LEU A 161 -1.81 -5.37 -7.64
C LEU A 161 -2.75 -6.05 -6.63
N GLY A 162 -3.38 -7.17 -7.01
CA GLY A 162 -4.21 -8.00 -6.11
C GLY A 162 -3.43 -8.55 -4.91
N GLY A 163 -2.25 -9.11 -5.13
CA GLY A 163 -1.39 -9.63 -4.06
C GLY A 163 -0.91 -8.53 -3.10
N VAL A 164 -0.54 -7.35 -3.61
CA VAL A 164 -0.18 -6.18 -2.79
C VAL A 164 -1.37 -5.75 -1.93
N ALA A 165 -2.54 -5.61 -2.54
CA ALA A 165 -3.73 -5.14 -1.86
C ALA A 165 -4.26 -6.14 -0.80
N ARG A 166 -4.17 -7.46 -1.05
CA ARG A 166 -4.45 -8.50 -0.05
C ARG A 166 -3.56 -8.34 1.19
N LYS A 167 -2.23 -8.25 0.99
CA LYS A 167 -1.26 -8.07 2.08
C LYS A 167 -1.54 -6.81 2.89
N THR A 168 -1.93 -5.72 2.23
CA THR A 168 -2.33 -4.48 2.92
C THR A 168 -3.58 -4.69 3.75
N ARG A 169 -4.62 -5.35 3.22
CA ARG A 169 -5.85 -5.65 3.98
C ARG A 169 -5.59 -6.52 5.20
N GLU A 170 -4.76 -7.55 5.07
CA GLU A 170 -4.33 -8.39 6.20
C GLU A 170 -3.53 -7.57 7.23
N THR A 171 -2.70 -6.64 6.77
CA THR A 171 -1.97 -5.71 7.65
C THR A 171 -2.88 -4.74 8.40
N ILE A 172 -3.97 -4.28 7.79
CA ILE A 172 -5.00 -3.45 8.47
C ILE A 172 -5.52 -4.20 9.71
N VAL A 173 -5.84 -5.49 9.58
CA VAL A 173 -6.32 -6.32 10.71
C VAL A 173 -5.31 -6.36 11.84
N LEU A 174 -4.03 -6.56 11.53
CA LEU A 174 -2.96 -6.60 12.54
C LEU A 174 -2.78 -5.24 13.24
N CYS A 175 -2.86 -4.13 12.49
CA CYS A 175 -2.81 -2.79 13.06
C CYS A 175 -4.01 -2.52 13.99
N GLU A 176 -5.22 -2.88 13.56
CA GLU A 176 -6.42 -2.70 14.40
C GLU A 176 -6.32 -3.53 15.69
N ALA A 177 -5.87 -4.78 15.60
CA ALA A 177 -5.65 -5.63 16.76
C ALA A 177 -4.55 -5.08 17.70
N ALA A 178 -3.55 -4.36 17.16
CA ALA A 178 -2.53 -3.67 17.95
C ALA A 178 -3.03 -2.37 18.62
N GLY A 179 -4.30 -2.02 18.44
CA GLY A 179 -4.94 -0.86 19.04
C GLY A 179 -4.73 0.45 18.27
N PHE A 180 -4.39 0.38 16.98
CA PHE A 180 -4.45 1.56 16.10
C PHE A 180 -5.92 1.90 15.81
N ASP A 181 -6.32 3.12 16.14
CA ASP A 181 -7.70 3.61 15.99
C ASP A 181 -7.96 4.29 14.64
N THR A 182 -6.90 4.58 13.90
CA THR A 182 -6.96 5.19 12.58
C THR A 182 -5.94 4.52 11.68
N VAL A 183 -6.34 4.18 10.46
CA VAL A 183 -5.47 3.59 9.45
C VAL A 183 -5.56 4.39 8.16
N PHE A 184 -4.45 4.99 7.75
CA PHE A 184 -4.30 5.59 6.43
C PHE A 184 -3.80 4.55 5.44
N VAL A 185 -4.41 4.51 4.27
CA VAL A 185 -3.98 3.70 3.13
C VAL A 185 -3.68 4.64 1.97
N GLU A 186 -2.40 4.85 1.66
CA GLU A 186 -1.96 5.77 0.60
C GLU A 186 -1.72 5.01 -0.72
N THR A 187 -2.19 5.57 -1.83
CA THR A 187 -1.72 5.17 -3.17
C THR A 187 -0.39 5.86 -3.50
N VAL A 188 0.64 5.09 -3.83
CA VAL A 188 1.92 5.61 -4.32
C VAL A 188 1.98 5.49 -5.85
N GLY A 189 2.42 6.55 -6.51
CA GLY A 189 2.71 6.55 -7.95
C GLY A 189 1.49 6.82 -8.86
N VAL A 190 1.64 6.44 -10.13
CA VAL A 190 0.61 6.50 -11.18
C VAL A 190 0.12 5.08 -11.47
N GLY A 191 -1.17 4.80 -11.32
CA GLY A 191 -1.68 3.43 -11.40
C GLY A 191 -3.20 3.29 -11.44
N GLN A 192 -3.66 2.07 -11.19
CA GLN A 192 -5.06 1.69 -10.91
C GLN A 192 -5.21 1.20 -9.46
N SER A 193 -4.34 1.69 -8.55
CA SER A 193 -4.37 1.29 -7.14
C SER A 193 -5.48 1.98 -6.36
N GLU A 194 -6.10 3.02 -6.92
CA GLU A 194 -7.19 3.79 -6.33
C GLU A 194 -8.39 2.90 -6.02
N THR A 195 -8.81 2.04 -6.95
CA THR A 195 -9.92 1.09 -6.74
C THR A 195 -9.61 0.07 -5.65
N ALA A 196 -8.37 -0.41 -5.59
CA ALA A 196 -7.93 -1.34 -4.56
C ALA A 196 -7.93 -0.69 -3.17
N VAL A 197 -7.47 0.57 -3.07
CA VAL A 197 -7.53 1.33 -1.82
C VAL A 197 -8.99 1.60 -1.42
N HIS A 198 -9.83 2.04 -2.36
CA HIS A 198 -11.25 2.30 -2.11
C HIS A 198 -11.99 1.05 -1.57
N SER A 199 -11.62 -0.15 -2.03
CA SER A 199 -12.24 -1.42 -1.59
C SER A 199 -11.80 -1.90 -0.20
N MET A 200 -10.98 -1.14 0.54
CA MET A 200 -10.54 -1.51 1.89
C MET A 200 -10.64 -0.38 2.93
N VAL A 201 -11.21 0.78 2.57
CA VAL A 201 -11.30 1.96 3.44
C VAL A 201 -12.73 2.42 3.66
N ASP A 202 -12.97 3.12 4.75
CA ASP A 202 -14.28 3.67 5.08
C ASP A 202 -14.52 5.01 4.38
N PHE A 203 -13.47 5.84 4.28
CA PHE A 203 -13.50 7.17 3.64
C PHE A 203 -12.38 7.28 2.61
N PHE A 204 -12.69 7.77 1.41
CA PHE A 204 -11.71 7.97 0.34
C PHE A 204 -11.49 9.46 0.06
N LEU A 205 -10.31 9.96 0.41
CA LEU A 205 -9.91 11.35 0.34
C LEU A 205 -9.02 11.60 -0.88
N LEU A 206 -9.47 12.51 -1.75
CA LEU A 206 -8.75 12.93 -2.96
C LEU A 206 -8.03 14.27 -2.72
N ILE A 207 -6.70 14.26 -2.83
CA ILE A 207 -5.86 15.47 -2.74
C ILE A 207 -5.58 16.00 -4.15
N GLN A 208 -5.91 17.28 -4.36
CA GLN A 208 -5.68 18.01 -5.61
C GLN A 208 -4.83 19.25 -5.41
N LEU A 209 -4.32 19.80 -6.52
CA LEU A 209 -3.63 21.08 -6.58
C LEU A 209 -4.45 22.04 -7.42
N ALA A 210 -4.34 23.32 -7.12
CA ALA A 210 -4.81 24.37 -8.01
C ALA A 210 -3.78 24.72 -9.08
N GLY A 211 -4.25 25.23 -10.22
CA GLY A 211 -3.43 25.85 -11.26
C GLY A 211 -2.91 24.90 -12.33
N THR A 212 -3.51 23.72 -12.51
CA THR A 212 -3.10 22.78 -13.57
C THR A 212 -3.75 23.06 -14.93
N GLY A 213 -4.63 24.06 -15.03
CA GLY A 213 -5.39 24.38 -16.25
C GLY A 213 -6.83 23.92 -16.12
N ASP A 214 -7.31 23.04 -17.01
CA ASP A 214 -8.59 22.33 -16.83
C ASP A 214 -8.42 21.33 -15.67
N GLU A 215 -8.73 21.79 -14.46
CA GLU A 215 -8.61 21.06 -13.18
C GLU A 215 -9.30 19.67 -13.24
N LEU A 216 -10.33 19.52 -14.08
CA LEU A 216 -11.10 18.29 -14.24
C LEU A 216 -10.47 17.32 -15.26
N GLN A 217 -9.74 17.83 -16.26
CA GLN A 217 -9.19 17.03 -17.36
C GLN A 217 -8.10 16.04 -16.90
N GLY A 218 -7.43 16.33 -15.77
CA GLY A 218 -6.41 15.47 -15.18
C GLY A 218 -6.94 14.31 -14.34
N ILE A 219 -8.25 14.28 -14.04
CA ILE A 219 -8.82 13.30 -13.13
C ILE A 219 -9.65 12.29 -13.89
N LYS A 220 -9.33 11.01 -13.71
CA LYS A 220 -10.15 9.91 -14.25
C LYS A 220 -11.53 10.02 -13.62
N ARG A 221 -12.58 10.03 -14.44
CA ARG A 221 -13.98 10.02 -14.01
C ARG A 221 -14.25 9.04 -12.85
N GLY A 222 -13.69 7.82 -12.92
CA GLY A 222 -13.86 6.81 -11.87
C GLY A 222 -13.25 7.18 -10.51
N ILE A 223 -12.19 8.00 -10.45
CA ILE A 223 -11.60 8.45 -9.18
C ILE A 223 -12.49 9.49 -8.50
N MET A 224 -13.10 10.40 -9.26
CA MET A 224 -14.06 11.36 -8.71
C MET A 224 -15.29 10.68 -8.14
N GLU A 225 -15.80 9.64 -8.82
CA GLU A 225 -16.96 8.87 -8.37
C GLU A 225 -16.70 8.12 -7.05
N MET A 226 -15.43 7.80 -6.75
CA MET A 226 -15.03 7.14 -5.49
C MET A 226 -14.77 8.12 -4.32
N ALA A 227 -14.66 9.43 -4.57
CA ALA A 227 -14.24 10.37 -3.54
C ALA A 227 -15.37 10.70 -2.55
N ASP A 228 -15.16 10.38 -1.27
CA ASP A 228 -16.04 10.81 -0.18
C ASP A 228 -15.75 12.27 0.24
N GLY A 229 -14.54 12.77 -0.08
CA GLY A 229 -14.15 14.17 0.06
C GLY A 229 -12.97 14.55 -0.85
N ILE A 230 -12.93 15.81 -1.25
CA ILE A 230 -11.87 16.38 -2.08
C ILE A 230 -11.22 17.55 -1.33
N ILE A 231 -9.89 17.60 -1.32
CA ILE A 231 -9.16 18.69 -0.69
C ILE A 231 -8.14 19.29 -1.65
N ILE A 232 -8.18 20.62 -1.79
CA ILE A 232 -7.25 21.37 -2.63
C ILE A 232 -6.10 21.87 -1.74
N ASN A 233 -4.93 21.28 -1.93
CA ASN A 233 -3.73 21.60 -1.15
C ASN A 233 -3.03 22.86 -1.68
N LYS A 234 -2.06 23.35 -0.90
CA LYS A 234 -1.26 24.55 -1.17
C LYS A 234 -2.13 25.82 -1.27
N ALA A 235 -3.23 25.87 -0.50
CA ALA A 235 -4.06 27.06 -0.36
C ALA A 235 -3.38 28.06 0.59
N ASP A 236 -2.25 28.62 0.17
CA ASP A 236 -1.44 29.55 0.94
C ASP A 236 -0.86 30.66 0.03
N GLY A 237 -0.53 31.81 0.63
CA GLY A 237 -0.01 32.99 -0.07
C GLY A 237 -0.86 33.39 -1.28
N ASP A 238 -0.20 33.59 -2.42
CA ASP A 238 -0.83 34.00 -3.68
C ASP A 238 -1.66 32.89 -4.34
N ASN A 239 -1.68 31.68 -3.76
CA ASN A 239 -2.40 30.54 -4.32
C ASN A 239 -3.79 30.32 -3.70
N ILE A 240 -4.16 31.11 -2.67
CA ILE A 240 -5.46 30.99 -1.98
C ILE A 240 -6.63 31.18 -2.96
N GLU A 241 -6.59 32.22 -3.80
CA GLU A 241 -7.66 32.48 -4.76
C GLU A 241 -7.81 31.37 -5.80
N LYS A 242 -6.68 30.85 -6.31
CA LYS A 242 -6.66 29.72 -7.26
C LYS A 242 -7.21 28.45 -6.63
N ALA A 243 -6.85 28.16 -5.38
CA ALA A 243 -7.36 27.02 -4.64
C ALA A 243 -8.87 27.11 -4.40
N ASN A 244 -9.37 28.30 -4.06
CA ASN A 244 -10.81 28.52 -3.88
C ASN A 244 -11.58 28.40 -5.21
N LEU A 245 -11.01 28.87 -6.32
CA LEU A 245 -11.59 28.71 -7.65
C LEU A 245 -11.67 27.22 -8.05
N ALA A 246 -10.57 26.47 -7.89
CA ALA A 246 -10.54 25.03 -8.14
C ALA A 246 -11.57 24.30 -7.26
N ALA A 247 -11.63 24.63 -5.96
CA ALA A 247 -12.63 24.05 -5.06
C ALA A 247 -14.07 24.30 -5.53
N ALA A 248 -14.38 25.50 -6.03
CA ALA A 248 -15.70 25.82 -6.59
C ALA A 248 -16.01 25.00 -7.86
N GLN A 249 -15.02 24.82 -8.74
CA GLN A 249 -15.18 23.99 -9.94
C GLN A 249 -15.47 22.53 -9.59
N PHE A 250 -14.76 21.96 -8.61
CA PHE A 250 -15.02 20.61 -8.12
C PHE A 250 -16.40 20.46 -7.49
N ARG A 251 -16.87 21.43 -6.68
CA ARG A 251 -18.23 21.40 -6.13
C ARG A 251 -19.27 21.37 -7.24
N ASN A 252 -19.12 22.22 -8.25
CA ASN A 252 -20.03 22.25 -9.39
C ASN A 252 -20.02 20.93 -10.17
N ALA A 253 -18.84 20.33 -10.39
CA ALA A 253 -18.73 19.06 -11.08
C ALA A 253 -19.39 17.92 -10.29
N LEU A 254 -19.21 17.87 -8.96
CA LEU A 254 -19.82 16.85 -8.10
C LEU A 254 -21.36 16.85 -8.16
N HIS A 255 -21.99 18.01 -8.37
CA HIS A 255 -23.45 18.10 -8.55
C HIS A 255 -23.97 17.43 -9.83
N LEU A 256 -23.08 17.11 -10.79
CA LEU A 256 -23.44 16.41 -12.02
C LEU A 256 -23.46 14.89 -11.87
N PHE A 257 -22.92 14.36 -10.77
CA PHE A 257 -22.88 12.92 -10.49
C PHE A 257 -24.14 12.47 -9.74
N PRO A 258 -24.57 11.21 -9.92
CA PRO A 258 -25.63 10.65 -9.10
C PRO A 258 -25.23 10.67 -7.62
N PRO A 259 -26.20 10.73 -6.68
CA PRO A 259 -25.93 10.58 -5.26
C PRO A 259 -25.15 9.29 -4.97
N SER A 260 -24.22 9.35 -4.01
CA SER A 260 -23.53 8.13 -3.54
C SER A 260 -24.52 7.16 -2.90
N GLU A 261 -24.20 5.86 -2.88
CA GLU A 261 -25.02 4.84 -2.22
C GLU A 261 -25.28 5.14 -0.75
N SER A 262 -24.34 5.82 -0.10
CA SER A 262 -24.45 6.26 1.29
C SER A 262 -25.47 7.39 1.48
N GLY A 263 -25.80 8.14 0.42
CA GLY A 263 -26.51 9.41 0.49
C GLY A 263 -25.63 10.61 0.89
N TRP A 264 -24.34 10.39 1.16
CA TRP A 264 -23.39 11.46 1.44
C TRP A 264 -23.10 12.25 0.16
N PHE A 265 -23.08 13.58 0.29
CA PHE A 265 -22.62 14.46 -0.77
C PHE A 265 -21.17 14.86 -0.49
N PRO A 266 -20.20 14.49 -1.35
CA PRO A 266 -18.79 14.77 -1.11
C PRO A 266 -18.52 16.26 -0.92
N LYS A 267 -17.78 16.60 0.14
CA LYS A 267 -17.39 17.99 0.42
C LYS A 267 -16.05 18.31 -0.25
N VAL A 268 -15.91 19.57 -0.65
CA VAL A 268 -14.66 20.11 -1.21
C VAL A 268 -14.12 21.23 -0.32
N LEU A 269 -12.93 21.05 0.23
CA LEU A 269 -12.26 22.01 1.12
C LEU A 269 -10.90 22.43 0.54
N THR A 270 -10.36 23.53 1.05
CA THR A 270 -9.01 24.01 0.74
C THR A 270 -8.15 23.98 1.99
N TYR A 271 -6.85 23.72 1.86
CA TYR A 271 -5.94 23.64 2.99
C TYR A 271 -4.48 23.85 2.58
N SER A 272 -3.60 24.05 3.55
CA SER A 272 -2.16 24.00 3.35
C SER A 272 -1.53 23.00 4.31
N GLY A 273 -1.09 21.87 3.78
CA GLY A 273 -0.37 20.86 4.55
C GLY A 273 0.97 21.37 5.08
N TYR A 274 1.63 22.29 4.37
CA TYR A 274 2.93 22.84 4.78
C TYR A 274 2.81 23.81 5.97
N TYR A 275 1.80 24.69 5.94
CA TYR A 275 1.56 25.67 7.01
C TYR A 275 0.57 25.18 8.10
N ASN A 276 0.10 23.92 8.00
CA ASN A 276 -0.90 23.34 8.89
C ASN A 276 -2.22 24.15 8.97
N LEU A 277 -2.67 24.71 7.84
CA LEU A 277 -3.92 25.46 7.73
C LEU A 277 -5.04 24.57 7.20
N GLY A 278 -6.25 24.68 7.74
CA GLY A 278 -7.42 23.93 7.25
C GLY A 278 -7.49 22.45 7.69
N ILE A 279 -6.53 22.00 8.51
CA ILE A 279 -6.40 20.59 8.92
C ILE A 279 -7.57 20.13 9.79
N LYS A 280 -8.02 21.01 10.70
CA LYS A 280 -9.13 20.70 11.61
C LYS A 280 -10.43 20.52 10.83
N GLU A 281 -10.70 21.40 9.88
CA GLU A 281 -11.90 21.40 9.05
C GLU A 281 -12.01 20.14 8.19
N ILE A 282 -10.87 19.64 7.69
CA ILE A 282 -10.80 18.35 7.00
C ILE A 282 -11.17 17.20 7.95
N TRP A 283 -10.69 17.23 9.19
CA TRP A 283 -10.99 16.20 10.17
C TRP A 283 -12.44 16.25 10.65
N ASP A 284 -13.00 17.45 10.81
CA ASP A 284 -14.42 17.66 11.10
C ASP A 284 -15.29 17.03 9.97
N MET A 285 -14.94 17.26 8.69
CA MET A 285 -15.61 16.62 7.55
C MET A 285 -15.57 15.08 7.62
N ILE A 286 -14.42 14.50 7.94
CA ILE A 286 -14.29 13.05 8.07
C ILE A 286 -15.14 12.54 9.24
N GLY A 287 -15.14 13.25 10.37
CA GLY A 287 -15.99 12.94 11.53
C GLY A 287 -17.47 12.95 11.19
N GLU A 288 -17.92 13.99 10.47
CA GLU A 288 -19.31 14.11 10.00
C GLU A 288 -19.71 12.95 9.09
N TYR A 289 -18.85 12.53 8.16
CA TYR A 289 -19.10 11.36 7.31
C TYR A 289 -19.25 10.09 8.15
N MET A 290 -18.36 9.89 9.12
CA MET A 290 -18.39 8.69 9.97
C MET A 290 -19.67 8.64 10.80
N GLU A 291 -20.13 9.76 11.35
CA GLU A 291 -21.40 9.83 12.06
C GLU A 291 -22.59 9.59 11.12
N PHE A 292 -22.59 10.22 9.95
CA PHE A 292 -23.64 10.09 8.96
C PHE A 292 -23.83 8.64 8.49
N THR A 293 -22.73 7.98 8.10
CA THR A 293 -22.76 6.60 7.59
C THR A 293 -23.02 5.55 8.68
N LYS A 294 -22.64 5.82 9.94
CA LYS A 294 -23.04 4.96 11.06
C LYS A 294 -24.52 5.11 11.37
N LYS A 295 -25.04 6.34 11.35
CA LYS A 295 -26.45 6.62 11.64
C LYS A 295 -27.42 5.98 10.64
N ASN A 296 -27.04 5.92 9.36
CA ASN A 296 -27.87 5.32 8.32
C ASN A 296 -27.54 3.83 8.03
N GLY A 297 -26.58 3.24 8.76
CA GLY A 297 -26.17 1.84 8.60
C GLY A 297 -25.24 1.54 7.42
N TYR A 298 -24.90 2.56 6.60
CA TYR A 298 -24.03 2.37 5.45
C TYR A 298 -22.60 1.97 5.83
N PHE A 299 -22.11 2.41 7.00
CA PHE A 299 -20.75 2.10 7.46
C PHE A 299 -20.49 0.58 7.54
N ASP A 300 -21.38 -0.16 8.19
CA ASP A 300 -21.25 -1.62 8.32
C ASP A 300 -21.58 -2.33 7.00
N TYR A 301 -22.56 -1.83 6.24
CA TYR A 301 -22.87 -2.33 4.91
C TYR A 301 -21.64 -2.26 3.97
N LYS A 302 -20.97 -1.11 3.89
CA LYS A 302 -19.77 -0.90 3.06
C LYS A 302 -18.68 -1.90 3.43
N ARG A 303 -18.42 -2.09 4.73
CA ARG A 303 -17.42 -3.05 5.21
C ARG A 303 -17.76 -4.51 4.90
N ASN A 304 -19.04 -4.87 4.96
CA ASN A 304 -19.50 -6.21 4.59
C ASN A 304 -19.35 -6.47 3.09
N GLU A 305 -19.74 -5.52 2.24
CA GLU A 305 -19.53 -5.64 0.79
C GLU A 305 -18.04 -5.68 0.43
N GLN A 306 -17.19 -4.90 1.11
CA GLN A 306 -15.74 -5.02 0.97
C GLN A 306 -15.26 -6.41 1.39
N ALA A 307 -15.70 -6.96 2.53
CA ALA A 307 -15.30 -8.30 2.96
C ALA A 307 -15.69 -9.37 1.95
N LYS A 308 -16.90 -9.28 1.40
CA LYS A 308 -17.39 -10.16 0.33
C LYS A 308 -16.56 -10.01 -0.95
N TYR A 309 -16.28 -8.78 -1.39
CA TYR A 309 -15.41 -8.51 -2.53
C TYR A 309 -14.04 -9.19 -2.37
N TRP A 310 -13.41 -9.01 -1.20
CA TRP A 310 -12.09 -9.58 -0.91
C TRP A 310 -12.09 -11.11 -0.80
N MET A 311 -13.21 -11.73 -0.39
CA MET A 311 -13.38 -13.17 -0.46
C MET A 311 -13.30 -13.65 -1.92
N TYR A 312 -14.04 -13.02 -2.84
CA TYR A 312 -14.01 -13.38 -4.26
C TYR A 312 -12.63 -13.14 -4.91
N GLU A 313 -11.99 -12.02 -4.61
CA GLU A 313 -10.61 -11.76 -5.07
C GLU A 313 -9.64 -12.83 -4.55
N SER A 314 -9.76 -13.22 -3.27
CA SER A 314 -8.92 -14.27 -2.69
C SER A 314 -9.15 -15.64 -3.35
N ILE A 315 -10.40 -15.96 -3.73
CA ILE A 315 -10.71 -17.17 -4.50
C ILE A 315 -10.00 -17.13 -5.85
N ASN A 316 -10.12 -16.02 -6.58
CA ASN A 316 -9.51 -15.85 -7.91
C ASN A 316 -7.98 -15.96 -7.83
N ASP A 317 -7.36 -15.27 -6.89
CA ASP A 317 -5.91 -15.31 -6.68
C ASP A 317 -5.44 -16.72 -6.30
N THR A 318 -6.17 -17.42 -5.42
CA THR A 318 -5.82 -18.79 -5.01
C THR A 318 -5.97 -19.80 -6.15
N LEU A 319 -7.03 -19.68 -6.96
CA LEU A 319 -7.22 -20.53 -8.14
C LEU A 319 -6.11 -20.31 -9.17
N ARG A 320 -5.78 -19.04 -9.43
CA ARG A 320 -4.67 -18.65 -10.31
C ARG A 320 -3.34 -19.21 -9.81
N ASP A 321 -3.04 -19.07 -8.52
CA ASP A 321 -1.80 -19.56 -7.92
C ASP A 321 -1.70 -21.09 -8.02
N LYS A 322 -2.76 -21.81 -7.67
CA LYS A 322 -2.83 -23.27 -7.81
C LYS A 322 -2.71 -23.74 -9.27
N PHE A 323 -3.28 -22.99 -10.20
CA PHE A 323 -3.20 -23.29 -11.62
C PHE A 323 -1.76 -23.21 -12.12
N TYR A 324 -1.09 -22.07 -11.89
CA TYR A 324 0.26 -21.84 -12.42
C TYR A 324 1.34 -22.67 -11.71
N HIS A 325 1.12 -23.11 -10.48
CA HIS A 325 2.02 -24.02 -9.76
C HIS A 325 1.65 -25.51 -9.89
N ASN A 326 0.67 -25.85 -10.73
CA ASN A 326 0.38 -27.25 -11.01
C ASN A 326 1.48 -27.83 -11.93
N PRO A 327 2.15 -28.95 -11.55
CA PRO A 327 3.26 -29.49 -12.34
C PRO A 327 2.92 -29.83 -13.79
N ALA A 328 1.69 -30.26 -14.07
CA ALA A 328 1.25 -30.55 -15.44
C ALA A 328 1.10 -29.27 -16.27
N VAL A 329 0.55 -28.20 -15.65
CA VAL A 329 0.44 -26.88 -16.27
C VAL A 329 1.83 -26.29 -16.52
N GLU A 330 2.72 -26.27 -15.52
CA GLU A 330 4.09 -25.77 -15.66
C GLU A 330 4.84 -26.48 -16.80
N GLY A 331 4.70 -27.81 -16.89
CA GLY A 331 5.36 -28.60 -17.94
C GLY A 331 4.87 -28.32 -19.36
N MET A 332 3.63 -27.84 -19.53
CA MET A 332 3.00 -27.63 -20.85
C MET A 332 2.86 -26.15 -21.24
N LEU A 333 3.07 -25.22 -20.30
CA LEU A 333 2.79 -23.79 -20.50
C LEU A 333 3.67 -23.19 -21.59
N GLU A 334 4.99 -23.35 -21.51
CA GLU A 334 5.93 -22.77 -22.47
C GLU A 334 5.71 -23.31 -23.90
N GLN A 335 5.39 -24.60 -24.02
CA GLN A 335 5.05 -25.19 -25.31
C GLN A 335 3.78 -24.54 -25.88
N THR A 336 2.72 -24.46 -25.07
CA THR A 336 1.43 -23.90 -25.51
C THR A 336 1.55 -22.42 -25.89
N GLU A 337 2.36 -21.65 -25.15
CA GLU A 337 2.68 -20.25 -25.50
C GLU A 337 3.35 -20.15 -26.88
N LYS A 338 4.32 -21.02 -27.19
CA LYS A 338 4.95 -21.06 -28.52
C LYS A 338 3.93 -21.36 -29.62
N GLN A 339 2.97 -22.25 -29.40
CA GLN A 339 1.92 -22.54 -30.38
C GLN A 339 1.05 -21.31 -30.66
N VAL A 340 0.74 -20.51 -29.63
CA VAL A 340 0.00 -19.25 -29.79
C VAL A 340 0.81 -18.22 -30.57
N LEU A 341 2.08 -18.01 -30.19
CA LEU A 341 2.97 -17.04 -30.85
C LEU A 341 3.24 -17.40 -32.32
N ASN A 342 3.25 -18.69 -32.66
CA ASN A 342 3.38 -19.18 -34.02
C ASN A 342 2.06 -19.20 -34.81
N ASN A 343 0.95 -18.75 -34.23
CA ASN A 343 -0.40 -18.82 -34.81
C ASN A 343 -0.89 -20.23 -35.15
N GLU A 344 -0.38 -21.28 -34.47
CA GLU A 344 -0.85 -22.66 -34.62
C GLU A 344 -2.21 -22.88 -33.94
N ILE A 345 -2.44 -22.20 -32.81
CA ILE A 345 -3.69 -22.19 -32.06
C ILE A 345 -4.00 -20.76 -31.58
N SER A 346 -5.29 -20.44 -31.37
CA SER A 346 -5.68 -19.15 -30.81
C SER A 346 -5.47 -19.10 -29.29
N SER A 347 -5.33 -17.88 -28.73
CA SER A 347 -5.19 -17.67 -27.29
C SER A 347 -6.35 -18.27 -26.48
N PHE A 348 -7.57 -18.28 -27.03
CA PHE A 348 -8.74 -18.88 -26.37
C PHE A 348 -8.70 -20.40 -26.34
N VAL A 349 -8.25 -21.04 -27.43
CA VAL A 349 -8.08 -22.50 -27.49
C VAL A 349 -6.95 -22.95 -26.57
N ALA A 350 -5.83 -22.23 -26.58
CA ALA A 350 -4.71 -22.45 -25.66
C ALA A 350 -5.16 -22.35 -24.20
N ALA A 351 -5.86 -21.28 -23.82
CA ALA A 351 -6.36 -21.10 -22.46
C ALA A 351 -7.29 -22.25 -22.04
N LYS A 352 -8.26 -22.62 -22.89
CA LYS A 352 -9.16 -23.75 -22.61
C LYS A 352 -8.37 -25.05 -22.41
N ARG A 353 -7.42 -25.35 -23.30
CA ARG A 353 -6.57 -26.55 -23.19
C ARG A 353 -5.80 -26.62 -21.89
N MET A 354 -5.21 -25.50 -21.46
CA MET A 354 -4.47 -25.44 -20.19
C MET A 354 -5.40 -25.60 -18.99
N ILE A 355 -6.62 -25.05 -19.04
CA ILE A 355 -7.64 -25.25 -18.00
C ILE A 355 -8.08 -26.71 -17.94
N ASP A 356 -8.39 -27.34 -19.08
CA ASP A 356 -8.78 -28.75 -19.13
C ASP A 356 -7.65 -29.63 -18.55
N LEU A 357 -6.39 -29.35 -18.92
CA LEU A 357 -5.21 -30.02 -18.36
C LEU A 357 -5.10 -29.84 -16.84
N PHE A 358 -5.35 -28.63 -16.33
CA PHE A 358 -5.36 -28.39 -14.89
C PHE A 358 -6.46 -29.20 -14.21
N LEU A 359 -7.70 -29.16 -14.72
CA LEU A 359 -8.85 -29.87 -14.15
C LEU A 359 -8.61 -31.39 -14.07
N ASP A 360 -8.04 -31.97 -15.12
CA ASP A 360 -7.68 -33.40 -15.18
C ASP A 360 -6.60 -33.80 -14.16
N ASN A 361 -5.84 -32.82 -13.65
CA ASN A 361 -4.71 -33.01 -12.73
C ASN A 361 -4.92 -32.33 -11.36
N ILE A 362 -6.17 -32.02 -10.98
CA ILE A 362 -6.51 -31.43 -9.66
C ILE A 362 -6.27 -32.44 -8.52
N ALA A 363 -6.40 -33.75 -8.78
CA ALA A 363 -6.43 -34.78 -7.74
C ALA A 363 -5.06 -35.43 -7.42
N THR A 364 -3.98 -35.02 -8.09
CA THR A 364 -2.64 -35.61 -7.92
C THR A 364 -1.75 -34.78 -6.99
N LYS A 365 -2.18 -34.61 -5.72
CA LYS A 365 -1.37 -34.74 -4.49
C LYS A 365 -2.15 -34.32 -3.24
#